data_AF-A0A7C4F790-F1
#
_entry.id   AF-A0A7C4F790-F1
#
_cell.length_a   1.000
_cell.length_b   1.000
_cell.length_c   1.000
_cell.angle_alpha   90.00
_cell.angle_beta   90.00
_cell.angle_gamma   90.00
#
_symmetry.space_group_name_H-M   'P 1'
#
loop_
_entity.id
_entity.type
_entity.pdbx_description
1 polymer ?
#
loop_
_entity_poly.entity_id
_entity_poly.type
_entity_poly.pdbx_seq_one_letter_code
_entity_poly.pdbx_strand_id
1 'polypeptide(L)'
;MTVRVRVKLSRDGFQVFTVAIANSGYESDSPEIVLPVKAAERLKLYPELPAGSRVEEYRGVGGVIVKTFVIRDSVKICVVTGDRESQTVKATAVITPGEDEVVISDKLIDSLGLVLIRSGEGLWRFIDDNGEIVRESLPAEKW
;
A
#
# COMPACT_ATOMS: atom_id res chain seq x y z
N MET A 1 -0.28 -17.20 6.02
CA MET A 1 0.58 -16.12 5.49
C MET A 1 -0.29 -15.17 4.67
N THR A 2 0.09 -13.92 4.49
CA THR A 2 -0.61 -12.94 3.62
C THR A 2 0.41 -12.41 2.62
N VAL A 3 0.00 -12.09 1.39
CA VAL A 3 0.91 -11.50 0.39
C VAL A 3 1.39 -10.13 0.86
N ARG A 4 2.71 -10.02 0.98
CA ARG A 4 3.42 -8.80 1.22
C ARG A 4 4.47 -8.57 0.16
N VAL A 5 4.47 -7.38 -0.42
CA VAL A 5 5.36 -7.00 -1.51
C VAL A 5 6.24 -5.83 -1.08
N ARG A 6 7.47 -5.79 -1.57
CA ARG A 6 8.33 -4.62 -1.35
C ARG A 6 7.87 -3.50 -2.25
N VAL A 7 7.70 -2.33 -1.68
CA VAL A 7 7.24 -1.13 -2.39
C VAL A 7 8.21 0.02 -2.17
N LYS A 8 8.35 0.86 -3.20
CA LYS A 8 9.00 2.16 -3.11
C LYS A 8 7.92 3.21 -3.15
N LEU A 9 7.78 3.96 -2.06
CA LEU A 9 6.91 5.11 -1.94
C LEU A 9 7.73 6.38 -2.19
N SER A 10 7.18 7.32 -2.94
CA SER A 10 7.85 8.59 -3.21
C SER A 10 6.87 9.76 -3.30
N ARG A 11 7.31 10.91 -2.79
CA ARG A 11 6.59 12.18 -2.84
C ARG A 11 7.59 13.33 -2.71
N ASP A 12 7.51 14.34 -3.57
CA ASP A 12 8.23 15.63 -3.41
C ASP A 12 9.72 15.50 -3.02
N GLY A 13 10.43 14.50 -3.57
CA GLY A 13 11.84 14.22 -3.25
C GLY A 13 12.08 13.31 -2.04
N PHE A 14 11.06 13.04 -1.21
CA PHE A 14 11.09 12.05 -0.13
C PHE A 14 10.80 10.65 -0.67
N GLN A 15 11.49 9.66 -0.10
CA GLN A 15 11.35 8.26 -0.47
C GLN A 15 11.34 7.35 0.75
N VAL A 16 10.56 6.28 0.66
CA VAL A 16 10.49 5.20 1.64
C VAL A 16 10.44 3.88 0.90
N PHE A 17 11.36 2.97 1.23
CA PHE A 17 11.26 1.56 0.85
C PHE A 17 10.67 0.80 2.03
N THR A 18 9.66 -0.02 1.79
CA THR A 18 9.00 -0.78 2.85
C THR A 18 8.31 -2.01 2.29
N VAL A 19 7.70 -2.80 3.16
CA VAL A 19 6.88 -3.94 2.80
C VAL A 19 5.41 -3.59 3.03
N ALA A 20 4.58 -3.82 2.01
CA ALA A 20 3.16 -3.55 2.05
C ALA A 20 2.34 -4.85 1.92
N ILE A 21 1.28 -4.95 2.72
CA ILE A 21 0.25 -5.98 2.58
C ILE A 21 -0.58 -5.71 1.34
N ALA A 22 -0.66 -6.67 0.43
CA ALA A 22 -1.62 -6.66 -0.66
C ALA A 22 -2.97 -7.20 -0.17
N ASN A 23 -3.88 -6.30 0.21
CA ASN A 23 -5.18 -6.66 0.77
C ASN A 23 -6.32 -6.48 -0.23
N SER A 24 -6.72 -7.55 -0.92
CA SER A 24 -7.88 -7.53 -1.83
C SER A 24 -9.23 -7.34 -1.12
N GLY A 25 -9.29 -7.48 0.21
CA GLY A 25 -10.48 -7.17 1.01
C GLY A 25 -10.56 -5.71 1.46
N TYR A 26 -9.55 -4.89 1.14
CA TYR A 26 -9.62 -3.45 1.29
C TYR A 26 -10.10 -2.85 -0.03
N GLU A 27 -11.42 -2.77 -0.16
CA GLU A 27 -12.09 -2.22 -1.35
C GLU A 27 -12.10 -0.69 -1.32
N SER A 28 -11.85 -0.09 -2.49
CA SER A 28 -11.78 1.36 -2.68
C SER A 28 -12.25 1.75 -4.07
N ASP A 29 -12.70 2.99 -4.26
CA ASP A 29 -13.07 3.50 -5.59
C ASP A 29 -11.84 3.90 -6.42
N SER A 30 -10.70 4.10 -5.76
CA SER A 30 -9.44 4.55 -6.38
C SER A 30 -8.24 3.90 -5.69
N PRO A 31 -7.06 3.85 -6.33
CA PRO A 31 -5.86 3.31 -5.71
C PRO A 31 -5.54 4.01 -4.38
N GLU A 32 -5.61 3.25 -3.28
CA GLU A 32 -5.38 3.71 -1.93
C GLU A 32 -4.25 2.94 -1.25
N ILE A 33 -3.47 3.66 -0.44
CA ILE A 33 -2.43 3.12 0.41
C ILE A 33 -2.64 3.59 1.85
N VAL A 34 -2.84 2.63 2.76
CA VAL A 34 -2.82 2.89 4.19
C VAL A 34 -1.38 3.04 4.65
N LEU A 35 -1.11 4.13 5.36
CA LEU A 35 0.20 4.43 5.94
C LEU A 35 0.09 4.47 7.46
N PRO A 36 0.92 3.67 8.17
CA PRO A 36 1.25 3.93 9.56
C PRO A 36 1.78 5.36 9.73
N VAL A 37 1.54 5.97 10.90
CA VAL A 37 1.92 7.36 11.19
C VAL A 37 3.40 7.61 10.89
N LYS A 38 4.30 6.73 11.34
CA LYS A 38 5.74 6.88 11.12
C LYS A 38 6.15 6.76 9.64
N ALA A 39 5.43 5.97 8.84
CA ALA A 39 5.66 5.91 7.40
C ALA A 39 5.27 7.24 6.73
N ALA A 40 4.12 7.80 7.14
CA ALA A 40 3.64 9.09 6.67
C ALA A 40 4.59 10.26 7.07
N GLU A 41 5.18 10.21 8.27
CA GLU A 41 6.19 11.18 8.73
C GLU A 41 7.43 11.19 7.82
N ARG A 42 7.90 10.02 7.39
CA ARG A 42 9.04 9.91 6.47
C ARG A 42 8.74 10.52 5.09
N LEU A 43 7.48 10.47 4.66
CA LEU A 43 7.00 11.09 3.42
C LEU A 43 6.53 12.56 3.61
N LYS A 44 6.74 13.14 4.79
CA LYS A 44 6.30 14.51 5.16
C LYS A 44 4.81 14.75 4.94
N LEU A 45 3.99 13.72 5.11
CA LEU A 45 2.52 13.80 5.06
C LEU A 45 1.91 14.00 6.45
N TYR A 46 2.71 13.83 7.51
CA TYR A 46 2.34 13.99 8.92
C TYR A 46 3.52 14.56 9.72
N PRO A 47 3.32 15.32 10.82
CA PRO A 47 2.05 15.80 11.37
C PRO A 47 1.45 16.99 10.61
N GLU A 48 2.26 17.70 9.83
CA GLU A 48 1.80 18.81 9.01
C GLU A 48 1.09 18.28 7.76
N LEU A 49 -0.24 18.21 7.84
CA LEU A 49 -1.08 17.70 6.75
C LEU A 49 -1.04 18.67 5.55
N PRO A 50 -0.79 18.17 4.33
CA PRO A 50 -0.87 18.97 3.11
C PRO A 50 -2.23 19.64 2.91
N ALA A 51 -2.27 20.74 2.17
CA ALA A 51 -3.51 21.41 1.80
C ALA A 51 -4.45 20.44 1.05
N GLY A 52 -5.75 20.47 1.39
CA GLY A 52 -6.75 19.57 0.82
C GLY A 52 -6.87 18.20 1.48
N SER A 53 -6.08 17.94 2.55
CA SER A 53 -6.27 16.76 3.39
C SER A 53 -7.65 16.73 4.03
N ARG A 54 -8.24 15.54 4.15
CA ARG A 54 -9.55 15.31 4.75
C ARG A 54 -9.45 14.38 5.94
N VAL A 55 -10.34 14.55 6.90
CA VAL A 55 -10.57 13.55 7.94
C VAL A 55 -11.75 12.71 7.50
N GLU A 56 -11.53 11.42 7.30
CA GLU A 56 -12.56 10.48 6.85
C GLU A 56 -12.65 9.29 7.82
N GLU A 57 -13.85 8.72 7.95
CA GLU A 57 -14.10 7.56 8.79
C GLU A 57 -14.11 6.30 7.94
N TYR A 58 -13.16 5.39 8.22
CA TYR A 58 -13.10 4.08 7.58
C TYR A 58 -13.72 3.05 8.50
N ARG A 59 -14.56 2.17 7.93
CA ARG A 59 -15.18 1.07 8.64
C ARG A 59 -14.38 -0.21 8.38
N GLY A 60 -13.68 -0.68 9.42
CA GLY A 60 -13.01 -1.97 9.41
C GLY A 60 -13.95 -3.15 9.65
N VAL A 61 -13.39 -4.35 9.50
CA VAL A 61 -14.08 -5.61 9.83
C VAL A 61 -14.50 -5.60 11.30
N GLY A 62 -15.71 -6.09 11.59
CA GLY A 62 -16.28 -6.07 12.94
C GLY A 62 -16.92 -4.75 13.35
N GLY A 63 -17.05 -3.79 12.42
CA GLY A 63 -17.74 -2.51 12.65
C GLY A 63 -16.90 -1.46 13.38
N VAL A 64 -15.61 -1.70 13.55
CA VAL A 64 -14.65 -0.73 14.08
C VAL A 64 -14.59 0.46 13.13
N ILE A 65 -14.79 1.67 13.66
CA ILE A 65 -14.68 2.92 12.90
C ILE A 65 -13.36 3.59 13.29
N VAL A 66 -12.53 3.89 12.30
CA VAL A 66 -11.23 4.55 12.50
C VAL A 66 -11.25 5.89 11.76
N LYS A 67 -10.85 6.95 12.47
CA LYS A 67 -10.63 8.27 11.86
C LYS A 67 -9.26 8.28 11.19
N THR A 68 -9.24 8.62 9.92
CA THR A 68 -8.05 8.62 9.06
C THR A 68 -7.82 10.00 8.47
N PHE A 69 -6.59 10.28 8.09
CA PHE A 69 -6.25 11.47 7.30
C PHE A 69 -6.02 11.07 5.86
N VAL A 70 -6.86 11.57 4.95
CA VAL A 70 -6.86 11.21 3.54
C VAL A 70 -6.25 12.35 2.73
N ILE A 71 -5.18 12.06 2.00
CA ILE A 71 -4.52 12.98 1.07
C ILE A 71 -4.52 12.37 -0.32
N ARG A 72 -5.43 12.85 -1.16
CA ARG A 72 -5.68 12.30 -2.50
C ARG A 72 -4.47 12.43 -3.42
N ASP A 73 -4.20 11.37 -4.18
CA ASP A 73 -3.15 11.31 -5.20
C ASP A 73 -1.80 11.89 -4.74
N SER A 74 -1.40 11.64 -3.49
CA SER A 74 -0.26 12.30 -2.86
C SER A 74 1.02 11.47 -2.86
N VAL A 75 0.92 10.18 -3.13
CA VAL A 75 2.06 9.25 -3.12
C VAL A 75 2.19 8.56 -4.47
N LYS A 76 3.41 8.48 -4.98
CA LYS A 76 3.77 7.58 -6.09
C LYS A 76 4.33 6.29 -5.52
N ILE A 77 3.86 5.16 -6.02
CA ILE A 77 4.24 3.82 -5.56
C ILE A 77 4.61 2.94 -6.75
N CYS A 78 5.65 2.13 -6.61
CA CYS A 78 5.89 0.95 -7.44
C CYS A 78 6.31 -0.24 -6.55
N VAL A 79 6.13 -1.46 -7.07
CA VAL A 79 6.63 -2.70 -6.46
C VAL A 79 8.05 -2.92 -6.94
N VAL A 80 8.93 -3.33 -6.03
CA VAL A 80 10.34 -3.58 -6.31
C VAL A 80 10.66 -5.04 -6.05
N THR A 81 11.16 -5.74 -7.07
CA THR A 81 11.66 -7.12 -6.97
C THR A 81 13.14 -7.16 -7.33
N GLY A 82 13.78 -8.33 -7.20
CA GLY A 82 15.21 -8.47 -7.53
C GLY A 82 15.51 -8.33 -9.02
N ASP A 83 14.51 -8.57 -9.86
CA ASP A 83 14.60 -8.58 -11.33
C ASP A 83 14.10 -7.29 -11.98
N ARG A 84 13.13 -6.58 -11.37
CA ARG A 84 12.50 -5.39 -11.96
C ARG A 84 11.77 -4.50 -10.95
N GLU A 85 11.33 -3.34 -11.41
CA GLU A 85 10.27 -2.56 -10.77
C GLU A 85 8.97 -2.67 -11.59
N SER A 86 7.82 -2.56 -10.92
CA SER A 86 6.53 -2.38 -11.60
C SER A 86 6.41 -0.98 -12.19
N GLN A 87 5.31 -0.73 -12.92
CA GLN A 87 4.91 0.64 -13.23
C GLN A 87 4.71 1.47 -11.96
N THR A 88 4.94 2.77 -12.07
CA THR A 88 4.67 3.73 -10.99
C THR A 88 3.22 4.19 -11.05
N VAL A 89 2.49 4.00 -9.96
CA VAL A 89 1.09 4.38 -9.80
C VAL A 89 0.98 5.55 -8.83
N LYS A 90 0.07 6.48 -9.08
CA LYS A 90 -0.30 7.54 -8.14
C LYS A 90 -1.44 7.03 -7.27
N ALA A 91 -1.29 7.15 -5.95
CA ALA A 91 -2.24 6.63 -4.98
C ALA A 91 -2.61 7.70 -3.94
N THR A 92 -3.83 7.56 -3.40
CA THR A 92 -4.31 8.31 -2.25
C THR A 92 -3.69 7.74 -0.98
N ALA A 93 -3.03 8.59 -0.20
CA ALA A 93 -2.50 8.22 1.10
C ALA A 93 -3.60 8.31 2.17
N VAL A 94 -3.80 7.22 2.90
CA VAL A 94 -4.74 7.12 4.02
C VAL A 94 -3.92 6.88 5.28
N ILE A 95 -3.68 7.94 6.05
CA ILE A 95 -2.91 7.84 7.29
C ILE A 95 -3.83 7.33 8.38
N THR A 96 -3.53 6.15 8.91
CA THR A 96 -4.39 5.45 9.88
C THR A 96 -3.64 5.29 11.21
N PRO A 97 -3.95 6.11 12.23
CA PRO A 97 -3.39 5.93 13.56
C PRO A 97 -3.71 4.54 14.13
N GLY A 98 -2.69 3.84 14.63
CA GLY A 98 -2.81 2.50 15.21
C GLY A 98 -2.57 1.35 14.22
N GLU A 99 -2.42 1.64 12.92
CA GLU A 99 -1.97 0.64 11.95
C GLU A 99 -0.44 0.48 12.02
N ASP A 100 0.04 -0.76 12.00
CA ASP A 100 1.47 -1.09 12.15
C ASP A 100 2.16 -1.38 10.82
N GLU A 101 1.42 -1.80 9.78
CA GLU A 101 1.95 -2.18 8.47
C GLU A 101 1.36 -1.30 7.37
N VAL A 102 2.09 -1.13 6.26
CA VAL A 102 1.54 -0.49 5.07
C VAL A 102 0.58 -1.46 4.38
N VAL A 103 -0.57 -0.97 3.91
CA VAL A 103 -1.57 -1.79 3.21
C VAL A 103 -1.95 -1.14 1.89
N ILE A 104 -2.00 -1.91 0.81
CA ILE A 104 -2.50 -1.44 -0.49
C ILE A 104 -3.89 -2.02 -0.77
N SER A 105 -4.78 -1.20 -1.33
CA SER A 105 -6.15 -1.56 -1.67
C SER A 105 -6.25 -2.47 -2.89
N ASP A 106 -7.44 -3.03 -3.13
CA ASP A 106 -7.78 -3.81 -4.33
C ASP A 106 -7.44 -3.06 -5.63
N LYS A 107 -7.83 -1.77 -5.75
CA LYS A 107 -7.55 -0.95 -6.94
C LYS A 107 -6.07 -0.69 -7.12
N LEU A 108 -5.33 -0.57 -6.04
CA LEU A 108 -3.88 -0.36 -6.12
C LEU A 108 -3.15 -1.67 -6.48
N ILE A 109 -3.61 -2.83 -6.00
CA ILE A 109 -3.11 -4.15 -6.44
C ILE A 109 -3.24 -4.28 -7.95
N ASP A 110 -4.43 -4.03 -8.50
CA ASP A 110 -4.69 -4.11 -9.94
C ASP A 110 -3.82 -3.12 -10.72
N SER A 111 -3.74 -1.88 -10.25
CA SER A 111 -2.95 -0.83 -10.90
C SER A 111 -1.45 -1.13 -10.90
N LEU A 112 -0.94 -1.80 -9.87
CA LEU A 112 0.45 -2.25 -9.80
C LEU A 112 0.70 -3.54 -10.63
N GLY A 113 -0.35 -4.13 -11.19
CA GLY A 113 -0.27 -5.36 -11.99
C GLY A 113 0.00 -6.58 -11.12
N LEU A 114 -0.45 -6.61 -9.88
CA LEU A 114 -0.24 -7.73 -8.96
C LEU A 114 -1.35 -8.78 -9.10
N VAL A 115 -0.97 -10.05 -9.20
CA VAL A 115 -1.88 -11.19 -9.16
C VAL A 115 -1.59 -11.99 -7.89
N LEU A 116 -2.58 -12.07 -7.01
CA LEU A 116 -2.50 -12.88 -5.79
C LEU A 116 -2.90 -14.33 -6.11
N ILE A 117 -1.92 -15.23 -6.14
CA ILE A 117 -2.14 -16.63 -6.56
C ILE A 117 -2.71 -17.45 -5.41
N ARG A 118 -2.05 -17.41 -4.25
CA ARG A 118 -2.50 -18.08 -3.01
C ARG A 118 -2.20 -17.18 -1.83
N SER A 119 -3.13 -16.30 -1.49
CA SER A 119 -2.90 -15.28 -0.45
C SER A 119 -2.50 -15.88 0.89
N GLY A 120 -3.16 -16.97 1.30
CA GLY A 120 -2.87 -17.73 2.53
C GLY A 120 -1.46 -18.32 2.60
N GLU A 121 -0.81 -18.54 1.45
CA GLU A 121 0.57 -19.02 1.32
C GLU A 121 1.55 -17.91 0.97
N GLY A 122 1.06 -16.68 0.74
CA GLY A 122 1.88 -15.55 0.33
C GLY A 122 2.42 -15.67 -1.09
N LEU A 123 1.76 -16.41 -1.98
CA LEU A 123 2.20 -16.59 -3.37
C LEU A 123 1.55 -15.56 -4.30
N TRP A 124 2.36 -14.89 -5.12
CA TRP A 124 1.92 -13.84 -6.03
C TRP A 124 2.80 -13.76 -7.29
N ARG A 125 2.36 -13.00 -8.28
CA ARG A 125 3.16 -12.65 -9.47
C ARG A 125 2.72 -11.31 -10.05
N PHE A 126 3.48 -10.77 -11.01
CA PHE A 126 2.97 -9.72 -11.88
C PHE A 126 2.07 -10.31 -12.97
N ILE A 127 1.13 -9.50 -13.45
CA ILE A 127 0.17 -9.89 -14.48
C ILE A 127 0.83 -10.21 -15.82
N ASP A 128 2.00 -9.60 -16.10
CA ASP A 128 2.78 -9.77 -17.32
C ASP A 128 3.89 -10.83 -17.20
N ASP A 129 4.00 -11.50 -16.05
CA ASP A 129 4.89 -12.64 -15.94
C ASP A 129 4.39 -13.83 -16.76
N ASN A 130 5.33 -14.66 -17.21
CA ASN A 130 4.96 -15.98 -17.70
C ASN A 130 4.30 -16.80 -16.57
N GLY A 131 3.46 -17.76 -16.94
CA GLY A 131 2.63 -18.49 -15.98
C GLY A 131 3.40 -19.27 -14.91
N GLU A 132 4.70 -19.50 -15.12
CA GLU A 132 5.59 -20.30 -14.28
C GLU A 132 6.26 -19.48 -13.16
N ILE A 133 6.32 -18.15 -13.29
CA ILE A 133 6.90 -17.31 -12.25
C ILE A 133 5.92 -17.20 -11.08
N VAL A 134 6.39 -17.63 -9.92
CA VAL A 134 5.74 -17.48 -8.62
C VAL A 134 6.72 -16.81 -7.68
N ARG A 135 6.28 -15.73 -7.04
CA ARG A 135 7.04 -15.01 -6.01
C ARG A 135 6.45 -15.28 -4.65
N GLU A 136 7.33 -15.33 -3.67
CA GLU A 136 6.97 -15.48 -2.27
C GLU A 136 6.82 -14.11 -1.60
N SER A 137 5.96 -14.08 -0.58
CA SER A 137 5.73 -12.92 0.25
C SER A 137 6.94 -12.64 1.13
N LEU A 138 7.18 -11.35 1.39
CA LEU A 138 8.16 -10.91 2.38
C LEU A 138 7.63 -11.05 3.82
N PRO A 139 8.52 -11.07 4.83
CA PRO A 139 8.14 -10.93 6.23
C PRO A 139 7.44 -9.58 6.50
N ALA A 140 6.68 -9.53 7.59
CA ALA A 140 6.05 -8.29 8.05
C ALA A 140 7.10 -7.20 8.35
N GLU A 141 6.80 -5.97 7.97
CA GLU A 141 7.61 -4.79 8.31
C GLU A 141 6.72 -3.81 9.08
N LYS A 142 6.98 -3.70 10.39
CA LYS A 142 6.24 -2.81 11.28
C LYS A 142 6.89 -1.45 11.37
N TRP A 143 6.07 -0.42 11.57
CA TRP A 143 6.48 0.97 11.66
C TRP A 143 6.59 1.50 13.08
#